data_AF-A0A2V9HKM2-F1
#
_entry.id   AF-A0A2V9HKM2-F1
#
_cell.length_a   1.000
_cell.length_b   1.000
_cell.length_c   1.000
_cell.angle_alpha   90.00
_cell.angle_beta   90.00
_cell.angle_gamma   90.00
#
_symmetry.space_group_name_H-M   'P 1'
#
loop_
_entity.id
_entity.type
_entity.pdbx_description
1 polymer ?
#
loop_
_entity_poly.entity_id
_entity_poly.type
_entity_poly.pdbx_seq_one_letter_code
_entity_poly.pdbx_strand_id
1 'polypeptide(L)'
;MLDVQDDAHDCSITTADTWLQANIDPLIKSALFQKDGLLIITTDESENDNTHGGGRVVNVLISPFSKAGYQSTTLYQHQSTLRLMLGGLGVTVFPGAASSAPTMGEFFNNFTLP
;
A
#
# COMPACT_ATOMS: atom_id res chain seq x y z
N MET A 1 -2.48 -17.80 -2.84
CA MET A 1 -3.93 -17.68 -3.04
C MET A 1 -4.49 -17.43 -1.67
N LEU A 2 -4.87 -16.18 -1.38
CA LEU A 2 -5.36 -15.78 -0.05
C LEU A 2 -6.76 -16.38 0.13
N ASP A 3 -7.01 -17.03 1.26
CA ASP A 3 -8.32 -17.56 1.68
C ASP A 3 -9.10 -16.47 2.46
N VAL A 4 -10.42 -16.65 2.61
CA VAL A 4 -11.39 -15.78 3.32
C VAL A 4 -11.01 -15.46 4.78
N GLN A 5 -10.03 -16.16 5.35
CA GLN A 5 -9.52 -15.88 6.70
C GLN A 5 -8.29 -14.95 6.71
N ASP A 6 -7.67 -14.73 5.54
CA ASP A 6 -6.45 -13.94 5.38
C ASP A 6 -6.72 -12.52 4.84
N ASP A 7 -7.99 -12.16 4.58
CA ASP A 7 -8.42 -10.86 4.05
C ASP A 7 -8.76 -9.82 5.14
N ALA A 8 -8.65 -10.23 6.42
CA ALA A 8 -9.01 -9.44 7.60
C ALA A 8 -10.52 -9.08 7.70
N HIS A 9 -11.40 -9.78 7.00
CA HIS A 9 -12.85 -9.59 7.07
C HIS A 9 -13.49 -10.42 8.19
N ASP A 10 -13.06 -11.68 8.38
CA ASP A 10 -13.70 -12.62 9.32
C ASP A 10 -12.78 -13.09 10.47
N CYS A 11 -11.54 -12.60 10.53
CA CYS A 11 -10.55 -12.97 11.54
C CYS A 11 -9.96 -11.77 12.27
N SER A 12 -9.49 -11.99 13.51
CA SER A 12 -8.83 -10.94 14.27
C SER A 12 -7.60 -10.42 13.53
N ILE A 13 -7.34 -9.12 13.60
CA ILE A 13 -6.13 -8.47 13.08
C ILE A 13 -4.83 -9.22 13.49
N THR A 14 -4.83 -9.87 14.65
CA THR A 14 -3.72 -10.69 15.15
C THR A 14 -3.42 -11.92 14.28
N THR A 15 -4.46 -12.54 13.70
CA THR A 15 -4.30 -13.69 12.79
C THR A 15 -3.66 -13.25 11.47
N ALA A 16 -4.15 -12.15 10.91
CA ALA A 16 -3.57 -11.55 9.70
C ALA A 16 -2.12 -11.12 9.93
N ASP A 17 -1.80 -10.50 11.07
CA ASP A 17 -0.43 -10.11 11.42
C ASP A 17 0.51 -11.33 11.52
N THR A 18 0.06 -12.41 12.17
CA THR A 18 0.85 -13.65 12.27
C THR A 18 1.11 -14.27 10.89
N TRP A 19 0.10 -14.27 10.02
CA TRP A 19 0.23 -14.75 8.66
C TRP A 19 1.22 -13.90 7.84
N LEU A 20 1.14 -12.58 7.96
CA LEU A 20 2.06 -11.65 7.30
C LEU A 20 3.49 -11.89 7.78
N GLN A 21 3.71 -12.03 9.09
CA GLN A 21 5.03 -12.36 9.63
C GLN A 21 5.56 -13.69 9.08
N ALA A 22 4.73 -14.71 8.95
CA ALA A 22 5.19 -16.02 8.46
C ALA A 22 5.46 -16.04 6.95
N ASN A 23 4.65 -15.35 6.14
CA ASN A 23 4.65 -15.50 4.68
C ASN A 23 5.30 -14.33 3.93
N ILE A 24 5.28 -13.12 4.49
CA ILE A 24 5.80 -11.91 3.85
C ILE A 24 7.21 -11.58 4.34
N ASP A 25 7.57 -11.92 5.58
CA ASP A 25 8.92 -11.69 6.12
C ASP A 25 10.05 -12.27 5.24
N PRO A 26 9.95 -13.51 4.70
CA PRO A 26 10.97 -14.05 3.80
C PRO A 26 11.08 -13.25 2.49
N LEU A 27 9.95 -12.75 1.96
CA LEU A 27 9.92 -11.95 0.75
C LEU A 27 10.62 -10.61 0.97
N ILE A 28 10.25 -9.88 2.03
CA ILE A 28 10.83 -8.55 2.29
C ILE A 28 12.32 -8.62 2.63
N LYS A 29 12.79 -9.74 3.20
CA LYS A 29 14.23 -9.99 3.46
C LYS A 29 15.00 -10.50 2.25
N SER A 30 14.32 -10.86 1.15
CA SER A 30 15.00 -11.39 -0.04
C SER A 30 15.84 -10.32 -0.75
N ALA A 31 16.96 -10.73 -1.34
CA ALA A 31 17.81 -9.82 -2.12
C ALA A 31 17.08 -9.20 -3.32
N LEU A 32 16.10 -9.92 -3.89
CA LEU A 32 15.26 -9.41 -4.97
C LEU A 32 14.40 -8.24 -4.49
N PHE A 33 13.71 -8.39 -3.37
CA PHE A 33 12.90 -7.31 -2.82
C PHE A 33 13.75 -6.14 -2.32
N GLN A 34 14.91 -6.43 -1.74
CA GLN A 34 15.83 -5.39 -1.24
C GLN A 34 16.49 -4.56 -2.35
N LYS A 35 16.42 -5.00 -3.61
CA LYS A 35 16.95 -4.26 -4.75
C LYS A 35 16.07 -3.06 -5.11
N ASP A 36 14.79 -3.31 -5.38
CA ASP A 36 13.84 -2.32 -5.90
C ASP A 36 12.36 -2.65 -5.58
N GLY A 37 12.13 -3.48 -4.56
CA GLY A 37 10.81 -3.96 -4.19
C GLY A 37 9.89 -2.87 -3.63
N LEU A 38 8.61 -2.98 -3.99
CA LEU A 38 7.50 -2.27 -3.38
C LEU A 38 6.41 -3.28 -3.06
N LEU A 39 6.04 -3.35 -1.78
CA LEU A 39 4.87 -4.07 -1.30
C LEU A 39 3.87 -3.06 -0.75
N ILE A 40 2.62 -3.17 -1.18
CA ILE A 40 1.50 -2.37 -0.70
C ILE A 40 0.49 -3.34 -0.10
N ILE A 41 0.14 -3.12 1.17
CA ILE A 41 -0.91 -3.86 1.87
C ILE A 41 -2.04 -2.86 2.12
N THR A 42 -3.23 -3.12 1.57
CA THR A 42 -4.38 -2.23 1.71
C THR A 42 -5.65 -3.04 1.94
N THR A 43 -6.62 -2.46 2.64
CA THR A 43 -8.02 -2.94 2.65
C THR A 43 -8.84 -2.12 1.67
N ASP A 44 -9.92 -2.68 1.14
CA ASP A 44 -10.78 -2.03 0.14
C ASP A 44 -11.80 -1.08 0.79
N GLU A 45 -12.37 -1.46 1.93
CA GLU A 45 -13.33 -0.65 2.69
C GLU A 45 -13.16 -0.71 4.21
N SER A 46 -13.84 0.22 4.89
CA SER A 46 -14.00 0.22 6.33
C SER A 46 -15.34 -0.40 6.70
N GLU A 47 -15.37 -1.18 7.78
CA GLU A 47 -16.59 -1.85 8.25
C GLU A 47 -17.69 -0.85 8.67
N ASN A 48 -17.31 0.29 9.28
CA ASN A 48 -18.24 1.19 9.96
C ASN A 48 -18.05 2.67 9.61
N ASP A 49 -17.19 2.99 8.64
CA ASP A 49 -16.96 4.35 8.15
C ASP A 49 -17.27 4.41 6.65
N ASN A 50 -18.17 5.31 6.25
CA ASN A 50 -18.57 5.51 4.86
C ASN A 50 -18.07 6.86 4.31
N THR A 51 -17.26 7.60 5.07
CA THR A 51 -16.71 8.87 4.60
C THR A 51 -15.87 8.66 3.34
N HIS A 52 -15.88 9.63 2.43
CA HIS A 52 -15.11 9.57 1.18
C HIS A 52 -15.37 8.33 0.31
N GLY A 53 -16.52 7.66 0.46
CA GLY A 53 -16.95 6.56 -0.41
C GLY A 53 -16.56 5.14 0.04
N GLY A 54 -15.99 4.99 1.24
CA GLY A 54 -15.62 3.67 1.80
C GLY A 54 -14.87 3.72 3.14
N GLY A 55 -14.74 4.92 3.73
CA GLY A 55 -14.13 5.16 5.03
C GLY A 55 -12.61 5.16 5.05
N ARG A 56 -12.06 5.27 6.25
CA ARG A 56 -10.63 5.18 6.50
C ARG A 56 -10.16 3.73 6.50
N VAL A 57 -9.39 3.38 5.48
CA VAL A 57 -8.79 2.06 5.30
C VAL A 57 -7.32 2.02 5.72
N VAL A 58 -6.81 0.82 5.99
CA VAL A 58 -5.38 0.59 6.18
C VAL A 58 -4.70 0.62 4.81
N ASN A 59 -3.57 1.31 4.71
CA ASN A 59 -2.68 1.27 3.55
C ASN A 59 -1.23 1.40 4.02
N VAL A 60 -0.45 0.33 3.88
CA VAL A 60 0.94 0.21 4.36
C VAL A 60 1.86 -0.01 3.17
N LEU A 61 2.90 0.82 3.10
CA LEU A 61 3.90 0.79 2.03
C LEU A 61 5.23 0.28 2.60
N ILE A 62 5.75 -0.80 2.02
CA ILE A 62 7.01 -1.42 2.42
C ILE A 62 7.94 -1.41 1.22
N SER A 63 9.11 -0.79 1.37
CA SER A 63 10.14 -0.72 0.34
C SER A 63 11.50 -0.41 0.96
N PRO A 64 12.62 -0.85 0.37
CA PRO A 64 13.97 -0.40 0.77
C PRO A 64 14.16 1.13 0.65
N PHE A 65 13.32 1.80 -0.15
CA PHE A 65 13.38 3.24 -0.35
C PHE A 65 12.42 4.03 0.54
N SER A 66 11.53 3.36 1.27
CA SER A 66 10.53 4.04 2.10
C SER A 66 11.13 4.60 3.39
N LYS A 67 10.45 5.60 3.96
CA LYS A 67 10.77 6.15 5.27
C LYS A 67 10.23 5.20 6.34
N ALA A 68 11.14 4.62 7.13
CA ALA A 68 10.76 3.72 8.21
C ALA A 68 9.87 4.44 9.26
N GLY A 69 8.73 3.84 9.60
CA GLY A 69 7.81 4.37 10.61
C GLY A 69 7.11 5.69 10.24
N TYR A 70 7.17 6.10 8.97
CA TYR A 70 6.55 7.35 8.54
C TYR A 70 5.03 7.19 8.35
N GLN A 71 4.29 8.13 8.92
CA GLN A 71 2.83 8.22 8.78
C GLN A 71 2.45 9.57 8.20
N SER A 72 1.82 9.56 7.02
CA SER A 72 1.32 10.78 6.38
C SER A 72 -0.01 11.24 7.00
N THR A 73 -0.26 12.55 6.95
CA THR A 73 -1.54 13.18 7.27
C THR A 73 -2.35 13.56 6.01
N THR A 74 -1.79 13.34 4.82
CA THR A 74 -2.43 13.59 3.53
C THR A 74 -3.59 12.61 3.32
N LEU A 75 -4.73 13.12 2.85
CA LEU A 75 -5.85 12.27 2.43
C LEU A 75 -5.51 11.57 1.12
N TYR A 76 -5.45 10.24 1.16
CA TYR A 76 -5.30 9.38 -0.01
C TYR A 76 -6.53 8.52 -0.20
N GLN A 77 -6.85 8.26 -1.46
CA GLN A 77 -7.85 7.29 -1.91
C GLN A 77 -7.19 6.26 -2.83
N HIS A 78 -7.91 5.17 -3.17
CA HIS A 78 -7.40 4.07 -4.00
C HIS A 78 -6.75 4.50 -5.33
N GLN A 79 -7.25 5.57 -5.96
CA GLN A 79 -6.61 6.13 -7.16
C GLN A 79 -5.18 6.66 -6.93
N SER A 80 -4.83 7.03 -5.70
CA SER A 80 -3.47 7.45 -5.31
C SER A 80 -2.52 6.26 -5.26
N THR A 81 -3.02 5.11 -4.76
CA THR A 81 -2.31 3.83 -4.80
C THR A 81 -2.08 3.38 -6.25
N LEU A 82 -3.10 3.51 -7.11
CA LEU A 82 -2.95 3.23 -8.54
C LEU A 82 -1.89 4.14 -9.20
N ARG A 83 -1.93 5.45 -8.90
CA ARG A 83 -0.92 6.39 -9.40
C ARG A 83 0.49 5.99 -8.96
N LEU A 84 0.67 5.58 -7.70
CA LEU A 84 1.95 5.12 -7.17
C LEU A 84 2.47 3.88 -7.92
N MET A 85 1.63 2.86 -8.10
CA MET A 85 2.01 1.63 -8.81
C MET A 85 2.43 1.91 -10.24
N LEU A 86 1.64 2.70 -10.97
CA LEU A 86 1.92 3.09 -12.35
C LEU A 86 3.23 3.88 -12.44
N GLY A 87 3.43 4.84 -11.54
CA GLY A 87 4.66 5.63 -11.49
C GLY A 87 5.90 4.79 -11.19
N GLY A 88 5.79 3.83 -10.26
CA GLY A 88 6.87 2.88 -9.95
C GLY A 88 7.23 1.97 -11.13
N LEU A 89 6.26 1.67 -12.00
CA LEU A 89 6.48 0.93 -13.25
C LEU A 89 6.95 1.82 -14.42
N GLY A 90 7.17 3.11 -14.19
CA GLY A 90 7.62 4.06 -15.22
C GLY A 90 6.52 4.56 -16.16
N VAL A 91 5.24 4.34 -15.84
CA VAL A 91 4.12 4.87 -16.61
C VAL A 91 3.95 6.35 -16.31
N THR A 92 3.93 7.18 -17.35
CA THR A 92 3.84 8.65 -17.23
C THR A 92 2.44 9.19 -17.53
N VAL A 93 1.54 8.36 -18.06
CA VAL A 93 0.15 8.73 -18.36
C VAL A 93 -0.78 7.90 -17.48
N PHE A 94 -1.44 8.56 -16.53
CA PHE A 94 -2.30 7.90 -15.56
C PHE A 94 -3.77 7.91 -16.03
N PRO A 95 -4.49 6.79 -15.94
CA PRO A 95 -5.88 6.71 -16.34
C PRO A 95 -6.82 7.29 -15.28
N GLY A 96 -7.96 7.81 -15.73
CA GLY A 96 -9.08 8.21 -14.87
C GLY A 96 -8.68 9.12 -13.69
N ALA A 97 -9.20 8.82 -12.51
CA ALA A 97 -8.94 9.58 -11.29
C ALA A 97 -7.48 9.52 -10.81
N ALA A 98 -6.68 8.55 -11.26
CA ALA A 98 -5.27 8.47 -10.89
C ALA A 98 -4.44 9.63 -11.48
N SER A 99 -4.91 10.26 -12.56
CA SER A 99 -4.27 11.44 -13.16
C SER A 99 -4.22 12.66 -12.25
N SER A 100 -5.28 12.87 -11.46
CA SER A 100 -5.42 14.00 -10.54
C SER A 100 -5.24 13.63 -9.06
N ALA A 101 -5.08 12.34 -8.75
CA ALA A 101 -4.88 11.86 -7.38
C ALA A 101 -3.59 12.42 -6.77
N PRO A 102 -3.57 12.75 -5.46
CA PRO A 102 -2.34 13.12 -4.77
C PRO A 102 -1.25 12.05 -4.91
N THR A 103 0.00 12.47 -5.06
CA THR A 103 1.14 11.54 -5.13
C THR A 103 1.51 11.03 -3.74
N MET A 104 1.79 9.73 -3.61
CA MET A 104 2.31 9.09 -2.39
C MET A 104 3.84 9.17 -2.29
N GLY A 105 4.46 10.16 -2.95
CA GLY A 105 5.91 10.30 -2.98
C GLY A 105 6.55 10.64 -1.64
N GLU A 106 5.80 11.26 -0.74
CA GLU A 106 6.29 11.64 0.59
C GLU A 106 6.71 10.44 1.46
N PHE A 107 6.26 9.23 1.12
CA PHE A 107 6.62 8.00 1.82
C PHE A 107 8.05 7.51 1.55
N PHE A 108 8.78 8.08 0.57
CA PHE A 108 10.14 7.63 0.23
C PHE A 108 11.19 8.72 0.47
N ASN A 109 12.42 8.29 0.74
CA ASN A 109 13.54 9.21 1.00
C ASN A 109 13.98 9.98 -0.25
N ASN A 110 13.79 9.40 -1.45
CA ASN A 110 14.20 9.98 -2.74
C ASN A 110 13.18 9.66 -3.84
N PHE A 111 11.91 10.03 -3.66
CA PHE A 111 10.91 9.87 -4.71
C PHE A 111 10.94 11.05 -5.68
N THR A 112 11.29 10.77 -6.94
CA THR A 112 10.99 11.66 -8.05
C THR A 112 10.16 10.85 -9.03
N LEU A 113 8.86 11.12 -9.09
CA LEU A 113 8.11 10.72 -10.29
C LEU A 113 8.55 11.62 -11.44
N PRO A 114 8.67 11.08 -12.66
CA PRO A 114 8.65 11.92 -13.85
C PRO A 114 7.35 12.76 -13.91
#